data_AF-A0A0F4QTH1-F1
#
_entry.id   AF-A0A0F4QTH1-F1
#
_cell.length_a   1.000
_cell.length_b   1.000
_cell.length_c   1.000
_cell.angle_alpha   90.00
_cell.angle_beta   90.00
_cell.angle_gamma   90.00
#
_symmetry.space_group_name_H-M   'P 1'
#
loop_
_entity.id
_entity.type
_entity.pdbx_description
1 polymer ?
#
loop_
_entity_poly.entity_id
_entity_poly.type
_entity_poly.pdbx_seq_one_letter_code
_entity_poly.pdbx_strand_id
1 'polypeptide(L)'
;MKSDKKESKTNEGIVKETRKTLEAAKSWVVDDAHLATAYWHHKMGYMEAWVSAHWHLVLEKGHDALEDLEEIEDLGLLWLVDHVNQNPVPLAHCHTAGSRCEAGEYLCMSCNQNQTLEISTELEVCDNCGYGVFSNHPKSAEE
;
A
#
# COMPACT_ATOMS: atom_id res chain seq x y z
N MET A 1 -28.71 -19.86 78.61
CA MET A 1 -27.36 -19.43 78.17
C MET A 1 -26.50 -20.64 77.79
N LYS A 2 -26.65 -21.18 76.58
CA LYS A 2 -25.69 -22.14 75.99
C LYS A 2 -25.89 -22.18 74.46
N SER A 3 -25.18 -21.34 73.72
CA SER A 3 -24.99 -21.55 72.26
C SER A 3 -23.87 -20.73 71.62
N ASP A 4 -23.50 -19.55 72.12
CA ASP A 4 -22.63 -18.63 71.35
C ASP A 4 -21.15 -19.03 71.20
N LYS A 5 -20.65 -20.02 71.97
CA LYS A 5 -19.23 -20.42 71.92
C LYS A 5 -18.85 -21.40 70.81
N LYS A 6 -19.83 -22.00 70.13
CA LYS A 6 -19.56 -22.99 69.06
C LYS A 6 -19.43 -22.35 67.68
N GLU A 7 -20.12 -21.25 67.41
CA GLU A 7 -20.05 -20.54 66.12
C GLU A 7 -18.75 -19.74 65.93
N SER A 8 -18.21 -19.13 66.99
CA SER A 8 -17.00 -18.28 66.87
C SER A 8 -15.73 -19.05 66.52
N LYS A 9 -15.56 -20.28 67.05
CA LYS A 9 -14.42 -21.16 66.70
C LYS A 9 -14.49 -21.67 65.27
N THR A 10 -15.70 -21.90 64.74
CA THR A 10 -15.89 -22.34 63.35
C THR A 10 -15.59 -21.21 62.38
N ASN A 11 -16.03 -19.98 62.70
CA ASN A 11 -15.75 -18.81 61.87
C ASN A 11 -14.26 -18.44 61.82
N GLU A 12 -13.52 -18.49 62.93
CA GLU A 12 -12.07 -18.27 62.92
C GLU A 12 -11.31 -19.35 62.13
N GLY A 13 -11.77 -20.61 62.18
CA GLY A 13 -11.22 -21.70 61.38
C GLY A 13 -11.44 -21.50 59.88
N ILE A 14 -12.65 -21.11 59.50
CA ILE A 14 -12.99 -20.80 58.10
C ILE A 14 -12.13 -19.63 57.59
N VAL A 15 -12.03 -18.53 58.35
CA VAL A 15 -11.21 -17.37 57.96
C VAL A 15 -9.73 -17.74 57.78
N LYS A 16 -9.17 -18.60 58.63
CA LYS A 16 -7.78 -19.07 58.48
C LYS A 16 -7.59 -19.94 57.25
N GLU A 17 -8.51 -20.86 56.97
CA GLU A 17 -8.44 -21.70 55.77
C GLU A 17 -8.64 -20.87 54.50
N THR A 18 -9.62 -19.95 54.47
CA THR A 18 -9.81 -19.01 53.36
C THR A 18 -8.57 -18.16 53.12
N ARG A 19 -7.88 -17.71 54.18
CA ARG A 19 -6.62 -16.95 54.05
C ARG A 19 -5.51 -17.79 53.41
N LYS A 20 -5.34 -19.05 53.83
CA LYS A 20 -4.37 -19.97 53.21
C LYS A 20 -4.71 -20.23 51.74
N THR A 21 -5.99 -20.41 51.41
CA THR A 21 -6.43 -20.56 50.02
C THR A 21 -6.12 -19.32 49.19
N LEU A 22 -6.34 -18.12 49.73
CA LEU A 22 -5.99 -16.86 49.08
C LEU A 22 -4.48 -16.70 48.86
N GLU A 23 -3.67 -17.08 49.86
CA GLU A 23 -2.21 -17.03 49.75
C GLU A 23 -1.68 -18.04 48.71
N ALA A 24 -2.26 -19.24 48.66
CA ALA A 24 -1.94 -20.25 47.65
C ALA A 24 -2.37 -19.80 46.23
N ALA A 25 -3.58 -19.25 46.09
CA ALA A 25 -4.06 -18.73 44.81
C ALA A 25 -3.20 -17.57 44.32
N LYS A 26 -2.76 -16.68 45.22
CA LYS A 26 -1.82 -15.60 44.90
C LYS A 26 -0.49 -16.16 44.39
N SER A 27 0.06 -17.18 45.05
CA SER A 27 1.32 -17.82 44.61
C SER A 27 1.19 -18.36 43.18
N TRP A 28 0.10 -19.08 42.90
CA TRP A 28 -0.15 -19.64 41.56
C TRP A 28 -0.25 -18.57 40.49
N VAL A 29 -0.95 -17.46 40.75
CA VAL A 29 -1.05 -16.35 39.79
C VAL A 29 0.31 -15.73 39.49
N VAL A 30 1.19 -15.62 40.50
CA VAL A 30 2.55 -15.10 40.31
C VAL A 30 3.39 -16.06 39.48
N ASP A 31 3.30 -17.37 39.77
CA ASP A 31 4.04 -18.40 39.03
C ASP A 31 3.58 -18.47 37.55
N ASP A 32 2.27 -18.37 37.29
CA ASP A 32 1.71 -18.32 35.94
C ASP A 32 2.15 -17.06 35.18
N ALA A 33 2.24 -15.91 35.87
CA ALA A 33 2.74 -14.68 35.26
C ALA A 33 4.23 -14.81 34.88
N HIS A 34 5.04 -15.46 35.72
CA HIS A 34 6.43 -15.74 35.40
C HIS A 34 6.57 -16.70 34.22
N LEU A 35 5.75 -17.75 34.17
CA LEU A 35 5.73 -18.70 33.04
C LEU A 35 5.34 -18.00 31.73
N ALA A 36 4.30 -17.17 31.75
CA ALA A 36 3.86 -16.40 30.59
C ALA A 36 4.97 -15.44 30.12
N THR A 37 5.64 -14.76 31.05
CA THR A 37 6.74 -13.83 30.76
C THR A 37 7.92 -14.57 30.11
N ALA A 38 8.33 -15.72 30.65
CA ALA A 38 9.41 -16.53 30.09
C ALA A 38 9.06 -17.06 28.69
N TYR A 39 7.80 -17.50 28.49
CA TYR A 39 7.30 -17.91 27.18
C TYR A 39 7.36 -16.77 26.16
N TRP A 40 6.91 -15.58 26.55
CA TRP A 40 6.95 -14.40 25.69
C TRP A 40 8.38 -13.98 25.35
N HIS A 41 9.30 -13.94 26.32
CA HIS A 41 10.70 -13.65 26.03
C HIS A 41 11.33 -14.65 25.04
N HIS A 42 11.03 -15.94 25.18
CA HIS A 42 11.54 -16.94 24.24
C HIS A 42 10.96 -16.77 22.83
N LYS A 43 9.65 -16.47 22.71
CA LYS A 43 9.00 -16.23 21.41
C LYS A 43 9.47 -14.94 20.75
N MET A 44 9.56 -13.86 21.53
CA MET A 44 10.04 -12.56 21.06
C MET A 44 11.52 -12.61 20.68
N GLY A 45 12.35 -13.33 21.44
CA GLY A 45 13.78 -13.48 21.14
C GLY A 45 14.06 -14.12 19.78
N TYR A 46 13.23 -15.08 19.34
CA TYR A 46 13.34 -15.62 17.98
C TYR A 46 13.02 -14.58 16.91
N MET A 47 11.96 -13.77 17.11
CA MET A 47 11.63 -12.70 16.16
C MET A 47 12.69 -11.61 16.14
N GLU A 48 13.22 -11.20 17.28
CA GLU A 48 14.29 -10.20 17.38
C GLU A 48 15.56 -10.69 16.68
N ALA A 49 15.95 -11.95 16.89
CA ALA A 49 17.07 -12.56 16.20
C ALA A 49 16.82 -12.67 14.68
N TRP A 50 15.59 -13.03 14.27
CA TRP A 50 15.22 -13.08 12.86
C TRP A 50 15.29 -11.69 12.21
N VAL A 51 14.71 -10.66 12.84
CA VAL A 51 14.75 -9.28 12.36
C VAL A 51 16.20 -8.81 12.28
N SER A 52 17.00 -8.98 13.33
CA SER A 52 18.42 -8.60 13.31
C SER A 52 19.20 -9.31 12.22
N ALA A 53 18.89 -10.57 11.94
CA ALA A 53 19.57 -11.35 10.92
C ALA A 53 19.10 -11.03 9.49
N HIS A 54 17.86 -10.58 9.27
CA HIS A 54 17.29 -10.44 7.92
C HIS A 54 17.00 -8.99 7.52
N TRP A 55 17.16 -8.02 8.43
CA TRP A 55 16.90 -6.60 8.13
C TRP A 55 17.74 -6.07 6.97
N HIS A 56 18.99 -6.51 6.86
CA HIS A 56 19.87 -6.14 5.74
C HIS A 56 19.29 -6.57 4.38
N LEU A 57 18.69 -7.77 4.29
CA LEU A 57 18.09 -8.25 3.04
C LEU A 57 16.89 -7.40 2.61
N VAL A 58 16.11 -6.89 3.56
CA VAL A 58 14.99 -5.98 3.27
C VAL A 58 15.51 -4.65 2.77
N LEU A 59 16.59 -4.13 3.38
CA LEU A 59 17.22 -2.87 2.96
C LEU A 59 17.90 -2.99 1.59
N GLU A 60 18.65 -4.06 1.35
CA GLU A 60 19.35 -4.33 0.09
C GLU A 60 18.33 -4.46 -1.06
N LYS A 61 17.32 -5.32 -0.89
CA LYS A 61 16.25 -5.44 -1.89
C LYS A 61 15.46 -4.15 -2.09
N GLY A 62 15.37 -3.32 -1.05
CA GLY A 62 14.76 -2.01 -1.14
C GLY A 62 15.58 -1.04 -1.99
N HIS A 63 16.90 -1.05 -1.86
CA HIS A 63 17.79 -0.25 -2.72
C HIS A 63 17.78 -0.74 -4.16
N ASP A 64 17.89 -2.05 -4.39
CA ASP A 64 17.84 -2.61 -5.75
C ASP A 64 16.53 -2.20 -6.46
N ALA A 65 15.39 -2.27 -5.75
CA ALA A 65 14.11 -1.84 -6.30
C ALA A 65 14.02 -0.32 -6.56
N LEU A 66 14.76 0.51 -5.81
CA LEU A 66 14.86 1.94 -6.09
C LEU A 66 15.70 2.21 -7.34
N GLU A 67 16.85 1.54 -7.47
CA GLU A 67 17.70 1.64 -8.66
C GLU A 67 16.95 1.22 -9.93
N ASP A 68 16.19 0.11 -9.88
CA ASP A 68 15.35 -0.33 -10.99
C ASP A 68 14.29 0.72 -11.38
N LEU A 69 13.70 1.40 -10.39
CA LEU A 69 12.72 2.47 -10.64
C LEU A 69 13.36 3.70 -11.27
N GLU A 70 14.57 4.08 -10.82
CA GLU A 70 15.34 5.17 -11.41
C GLU A 70 15.72 4.87 -12.87
N GLU A 71 16.15 3.65 -13.18
CA GLU A 71 16.46 3.25 -14.57
C GLU A 71 15.22 3.32 -15.47
N ILE A 72 14.05 2.90 -14.96
CA ILE A 72 12.78 3.00 -15.69
C ILE A 72 12.38 4.47 -15.90
N GLU A 73 12.56 5.32 -14.89
CA GLU A 73 12.31 6.76 -15.01
C GLU A 73 13.20 7.38 -16.09
N ASP A 74 14.51 7.10 -16.07
CA ASP A 74 15.47 7.60 -17.06
C ASP A 74 15.12 7.12 -18.47
N LEU A 75 14.74 5.85 -18.64
CA LEU A 75 14.28 5.32 -19.92
C LEU A 75 12.99 6.01 -20.39
N GLY A 76 12.06 6.29 -19.47
CA GLY A 76 10.84 7.03 -19.74
C GLY A 76 11.12 8.48 -20.17
N LEU A 77 12.07 9.15 -19.52
CA LEU A 77 12.52 10.50 -19.87
C LEU A 77 13.22 10.53 -21.23
N LEU A 78 14.10 9.56 -21.52
CA LEU A 78 14.73 9.41 -22.83
C LEU A 78 13.69 9.17 -23.91
N TRP A 79 12.72 8.29 -23.65
CA TRP A 79 11.60 8.07 -24.56
C TRP A 79 10.81 9.35 -24.79
N LEU A 80 10.48 10.10 -23.75
CA LEU A 80 9.78 11.39 -23.88
C LEU A 80 10.60 12.37 -24.72
N VAL A 81 11.88 12.55 -24.44
CA VAL A 81 12.76 13.46 -25.21
C VAL A 81 12.82 13.04 -26.68
N ASP A 82 12.96 11.74 -26.96
CA ASP A 82 12.95 11.22 -28.33
C ASP A 82 11.59 11.44 -29.00
N HIS A 83 10.49 11.13 -28.30
CA HIS A 83 9.14 11.33 -28.81
C HIS A 83 8.82 12.79 -29.07
N VAL A 84 9.30 13.71 -28.24
CA VAL A 84 9.14 15.16 -28.43
C VAL A 84 9.97 15.66 -29.60
N ASN A 85 11.21 15.20 -29.74
CA ASN A 85 12.12 15.63 -30.80
C ASN A 85 11.74 15.06 -32.19
N GLN A 86 11.17 13.86 -32.22
CA GLN A 86 10.73 13.19 -33.45
C GLN A 86 9.22 13.30 -33.67
N ASN A 87 8.50 14.07 -32.85
CA ASN A 87 7.06 14.22 -33.02
C ASN A 87 6.77 14.90 -34.36
N PRO A 88 6.01 14.28 -35.28
CA PRO A 88 5.60 14.93 -36.53
C PRO A 88 4.72 16.17 -36.31
N VAL A 89 4.24 16.36 -35.08
CA VAL A 89 3.31 17.43 -34.69
C VAL A 89 3.78 18.09 -33.38
N PRO A 90 3.65 19.43 -33.22
CA PRO A 90 3.94 20.07 -31.94
C PRO A 90 3.00 19.56 -30.85
N LEU A 91 3.53 19.27 -29.65
CA LEU A 91 2.76 18.72 -28.51
C LEU A 91 1.52 19.53 -28.14
N ALA A 92 1.54 20.85 -28.35
CA ALA A 92 0.39 21.73 -28.09
C ALA A 92 -0.86 21.36 -28.92
N HIS A 93 -0.67 20.61 -29.99
CA HIS A 93 -1.72 20.13 -30.88
C HIS A 93 -1.99 18.63 -30.70
N CYS A 94 -1.32 17.95 -29.77
CA CYS A 94 -1.55 16.56 -29.44
C CYS A 94 -2.56 16.43 -28.31
N HIS A 95 -3.55 15.55 -28.47
CA HIS A 95 -4.64 15.33 -27.53
C HIS A 95 -4.78 13.83 -27.26
N THR A 96 -5.14 13.46 -26.03
CA THR A 96 -5.33 12.05 -25.65
C THR A 96 -6.81 11.71 -25.49
N ALA A 97 -7.17 10.45 -25.71
CA ALA A 97 -8.51 9.96 -25.41
C ALA A 97 -8.85 10.21 -23.93
N GLY A 98 -10.05 10.69 -23.66
CA GLY A 98 -10.50 11.16 -22.34
C GLY A 98 -10.13 12.61 -22.01
N SER A 99 -9.33 13.29 -22.83
CA SER A 99 -9.10 14.73 -22.68
C SER A 99 -10.28 15.52 -23.26
N ARG A 100 -10.65 16.62 -22.59
CA ARG A 100 -11.74 17.49 -23.04
C ARG A 100 -11.22 18.43 -24.12
N CYS A 101 -11.79 18.31 -25.31
CA CYS A 101 -11.35 19.01 -26.50
C CYS A 101 -12.42 19.98 -27.01
N GLU A 102 -12.03 20.94 -27.83
CA GLU A 102 -12.96 21.86 -28.49
C GLU A 102 -13.58 21.20 -29.73
N ALA A 103 -14.60 21.82 -30.31
CA ALA A 103 -15.15 21.36 -31.57
C ALA A 103 -14.11 21.52 -32.68
N GLY A 104 -13.89 20.46 -33.48
CA GLY A 104 -12.83 20.44 -34.48
C GLY A 104 -12.52 19.05 -35.04
N GLU A 105 -11.53 18.98 -35.90
CA GLU A 105 -11.03 17.73 -36.47
C GLU A 105 -9.77 17.26 -35.74
N TYR A 106 -9.75 15.97 -35.42
CA TYR A 106 -8.69 15.31 -34.68
C TYR A 106 -8.23 14.08 -35.46
N LEU A 107 -6.99 14.11 -35.94
CA LEU A 107 -6.36 13.05 -36.71
C LEU A 107 -5.66 12.06 -35.79
N CYS A 108 -6.03 10.78 -35.84
CA CYS A 108 -5.34 9.72 -35.09
C CYS A 108 -3.88 9.62 -35.53
N MET A 109 -2.94 9.73 -34.59
CA MET A 109 -1.51 9.73 -34.89
C MET A 109 -0.95 8.35 -35.28
N SER A 110 -1.71 7.28 -35.07
CA SER A 110 -1.31 5.91 -35.46
C SER A 110 -1.79 5.53 -36.86
N CYS A 111 -3.08 5.73 -37.17
CA CYS A 111 -3.68 5.25 -38.42
C CYS A 111 -4.18 6.37 -39.36
N ASN A 112 -4.00 7.64 -38.98
CA ASN A 112 -4.46 8.80 -39.74
C ASN A 112 -5.98 8.86 -40.00
N GLN A 113 -6.79 8.21 -39.16
CA GLN A 113 -8.24 8.34 -39.20
C GLN A 113 -8.66 9.65 -38.53
N ASN A 114 -9.58 10.40 -39.16
CA ASN A 114 -10.14 11.62 -38.59
C ASN A 114 -11.33 11.31 -37.68
N GLN A 115 -11.37 11.99 -36.54
CA GLN A 115 -12.50 12.10 -35.63
C GLN A 115 -12.93 13.57 -35.57
N THR A 116 -14.19 13.83 -35.86
CA THR A 116 -14.74 15.19 -35.87
C THR A 116 -15.63 15.38 -34.64
N LEU A 117 -15.33 16.38 -33.83
CA LEU A 117 -16.15 16.78 -32.69
C LEU A 117 -17.00 18.00 -33.08
N GLU A 118 -18.32 17.86 -33.02
CA GLU A 118 -19.25 18.97 -33.29
C GLU A 118 -19.39 19.94 -32.11
N ILE A 119 -19.19 19.43 -30.90
CA ILE A 119 -19.27 20.17 -29.64
C ILE A 119 -18.05 19.86 -28.79
N SER A 120 -17.73 20.74 -27.83
CA SER A 120 -16.68 20.45 -26.86
C SER A 120 -17.07 19.26 -26.00
N THR A 121 -16.38 18.14 -26.22
CA THR A 121 -16.60 16.87 -25.53
C THR A 121 -15.26 16.17 -25.31
N GLU A 122 -15.27 15.08 -24.55
CA GLU A 122 -14.11 14.22 -24.39
C GLU A 122 -13.84 13.46 -25.70
N LEU A 123 -12.57 13.38 -26.08
CA LEU A 123 -12.13 12.54 -27.20
C LEU A 123 -12.31 11.07 -26.85
N GLU A 124 -12.96 10.32 -27.73
CA GLU A 124 -13.03 8.87 -27.62
C GLU A 124 -11.76 8.23 -28.19
N VAL A 125 -11.55 6.94 -27.92
CA VAL A 125 -10.47 6.18 -28.57
C VAL A 125 -10.76 6.03 -30.07
N CYS A 126 -9.72 5.87 -30.89
CA CYS A 126 -9.91 5.76 -32.33
C CYS A 126 -10.70 4.50 -32.70
N ASP A 127 -11.85 4.67 -33.36
CA ASP A 127 -12.74 3.57 -33.79
C ASP A 127 -12.05 2.50 -34.66
N ASN A 128 -11.00 2.89 -35.40
CA ASN A 128 -10.33 1.99 -36.33
C ASN A 128 -9.24 1.13 -35.67
N CYS A 129 -8.43 1.71 -34.78
CA CYS A 129 -7.23 1.04 -34.25
C CYS A 129 -7.15 0.95 -32.73
N GLY A 130 -8.10 1.56 -32.00
CA GLY A 130 -8.10 1.64 -30.54
C GLY A 130 -6.99 2.53 -29.95
N TYR A 131 -6.19 3.19 -30.78
CA TYR A 131 -5.17 4.13 -30.34
C TYR A 131 -5.80 5.41 -29.76
N GLY A 132 -5.14 6.00 -28.76
CA GLY A 132 -5.70 7.08 -27.96
C GLY A 132 -4.97 8.42 -28.07
N VAL A 133 -4.15 8.65 -29.10
CA VAL A 133 -3.46 9.93 -29.30
C VAL A 133 -3.82 10.52 -30.66
N PHE A 134 -4.26 11.78 -30.66
CA PHE A 134 -4.77 12.50 -31.80
C PHE A 134 -4.04 13.85 -31.97
N SER A 135 -4.08 14.38 -33.19
CA SER A 135 -3.53 15.68 -33.54
C SER A 135 -4.62 16.56 -34.15
N ASN A 136 -4.73 17.81 -33.71
CA ASN A 136 -5.53 18.84 -34.41
C ASN A 136 -4.64 19.80 -35.22
N HIS A 137 -3.37 19.47 -35.41
CA HIS A 137 -2.48 20.29 -36.21
C HIS A 137 -2.88 20.20 -37.68
N PRO A 138 -3.09 21.33 -38.36
CA PRO A 138 -3.41 21.33 -39.77
C PRO A 138 -2.26 20.64 -40.51
N LYS A 139 -2.56 19.67 -41.38
CA LYS A 139 -1.57 19.23 -42.37
C LYS A 139 -1.21 20.46 -43.18
N SER A 140 0.04 20.94 -43.06
CA SER A 140 0.57 21.90 -44.01
C SER A 140 0.31 21.31 -45.38
N ALA A 141 -0.43 22.02 -46.23
CA ALA A 141 -0.57 21.67 -47.63
C ALA A 141 0.85 21.44 -48.16
N GLU A 142 1.12 20.22 -48.62
CA GLU A 142 2.36 19.89 -49.31
C GLU A 142 2.50 20.87 -50.49
N GLU A 143 3.48 21.77 -50.41
CA GLU A 143 4.15 22.36 -51.58
C GLU A 143 5.29 21.42 -52.03
#